data_AF-A0A371CXL7-F1
#
_entry.id   AF-A0A371CXL7-F1
#
_cell.length_a   1.000
_cell.length_b   1.000
_cell.length_c   1.000
_cell.angle_alpha   90.00
_cell.angle_beta   90.00
_cell.angle_gamma   90.00
#
_symmetry.space_group_name_H-M   'P 1'
#
loop_
_entity.id
_entity.type
_entity.pdbx_description
1 polymer ?
#
loop_
_entity_poly.entity_id
_entity_poly.type
_entity_poly.pdbx_seq_one_letter_code
_entity_poly.pdbx_strand_id
1 'polypeptide(L)'
;TPPGGFPAVHRDDPDSRLRGMAREWTREIWRDAPGTGVLIDVYNYQYTEDDAFNRRVADTLRTHLERITGEVDFDVVPPEPEEGLRVRNRDLPTTWAVRHLSPEGTARVTARTVWSFPSITFLTSPRAVSIPSWLFMVEGFLREDDHKVRAAVLRVLGEDDMRAWLETMVNANPDFAGWPVERAIQEIVRSLRIETLQLGNGNYVSNVLMRSPTRDVREWRRWVAHLRSRRYRSFSIGTGRVRQAVPCSGCRSVSHLSHLCPYPKTRGWNG
;
A
#
# COMPACT_ATOMS: atom_id res chain seq x y z
N THR A 1 -21.03 -4.81 1.37
CA THR A 1 -19.70 -4.90 2.03
C THR A 1 -19.81 -5.94 3.14
N PRO A 2 -18.82 -6.81 3.36
CA PRO A 2 -18.85 -7.75 4.48
C PRO A 2 -18.90 -7.03 5.84
N PRO A 3 -19.50 -7.66 6.88
CA PRO A 3 -19.32 -7.21 8.26
C PRO A 3 -17.82 -7.13 8.60
N GLY A 4 -17.36 -5.97 9.06
CA GLY A 4 -15.93 -5.71 9.33
C GLY A 4 -15.11 -5.16 8.16
N GLY A 5 -15.70 -5.03 6.96
CA GLY A 5 -15.03 -4.48 5.78
C GLY A 5 -14.03 -5.44 5.13
N PHE A 6 -13.38 -4.99 4.06
CA PHE A 6 -12.33 -5.75 3.39
C PHE A 6 -10.98 -5.50 4.07
N PRO A 7 -10.05 -6.48 4.02
CA PRO A 7 -8.70 -6.32 4.56
C PRO A 7 -7.96 -5.11 3.96
N ALA A 8 -7.21 -4.39 4.78
CA ALA A 8 -6.39 -3.26 4.31
C ALA A 8 -5.29 -3.73 3.35
N VAL A 9 -5.01 -2.92 2.32
CA VAL A 9 -3.89 -3.14 1.39
C VAL A 9 -2.75 -2.21 1.74
N HIS A 10 -1.63 -2.81 2.13
CA HIS A 10 -0.43 -2.08 2.51
C HIS A 10 0.55 -1.98 1.33
N ARG A 11 1.26 -0.86 1.24
CA ARG A 11 2.26 -0.59 0.20
C ARG A 11 3.63 -0.38 0.82
N ASP A 12 4.66 -0.75 0.07
CA ASP A 12 6.06 -0.62 0.48
C ASP A 12 6.69 0.72 0.16
N ASP A 13 6.03 1.54 -0.66
CA ASP A 13 6.48 2.86 -1.09
C ASP A 13 5.28 3.76 -1.43
N PRO A 14 5.37 5.10 -1.24
CA PRO A 14 4.30 6.03 -1.63
C PRO A 14 3.90 5.95 -3.10
N ASP A 15 4.84 5.61 -3.98
CA ASP A 15 4.64 5.54 -5.44
C ASP A 15 4.43 4.08 -5.92
N SER A 16 4.22 3.10 -5.03
CA SER A 16 4.12 1.68 -5.43
C SER A 16 3.03 1.39 -6.47
N ARG A 17 1.98 2.22 -6.55
CA ARG A 17 0.91 2.08 -7.57
C ARG A 17 1.35 2.55 -8.96
N LEU A 18 2.32 3.44 -9.03
CA LEU A 18 2.87 3.97 -10.28
C LEU A 18 4.13 3.23 -10.71
N ARG A 19 4.50 2.15 -10.00
CA ARG A 19 5.70 1.39 -10.32
C ARG A 19 5.63 0.82 -11.73
N GLY A 20 6.68 1.09 -12.51
CA GLY A 20 6.80 0.63 -13.89
C GLY A 20 5.93 1.39 -14.89
N MET A 21 5.10 2.33 -14.42
CA MET A 21 4.23 3.12 -15.28
C MET A 21 5.03 4.12 -16.11
N ALA A 22 4.60 4.34 -17.36
CA ALA A 22 5.17 5.35 -18.22
C ALA A 22 5.04 6.76 -17.60
N ARG A 23 6.07 7.58 -17.76
CA ARG A 23 6.10 8.97 -17.30
C ARG A 23 5.02 9.81 -17.95
N GLU A 24 4.75 9.59 -19.23
CA GLU A 24 3.73 10.35 -19.96
C GLU A 24 2.34 10.01 -19.46
N TRP A 25 2.05 8.72 -19.29
CA TRP A 25 0.83 8.23 -18.62
C TRP A 25 0.65 8.91 -17.26
N THR A 26 1.67 8.87 -16.40
CA THR A 26 1.58 9.44 -15.05
C THR A 26 1.35 10.95 -15.11
N ARG A 27 2.07 11.66 -15.98
CA ARG A 27 1.91 13.11 -16.17
C ARG A 27 0.49 13.45 -16.61
N GLU A 28 -0.05 12.68 -17.54
CA GLU A 28 -1.38 12.91 -18.11
C GLU A 28 -2.47 12.67 -17.07
N ILE A 29 -2.41 11.56 -16.32
CA ILE A 29 -3.33 11.32 -15.20
C ILE A 29 -3.22 12.41 -14.13
N TRP A 30 -2.02 12.95 -13.86
CA TRP A 30 -1.81 14.00 -12.85
C TRP A 30 -2.19 15.42 -13.30
N ARG A 31 -2.41 15.66 -14.59
CA ARG A 31 -2.87 16.96 -15.12
C ARG A 31 -4.33 17.25 -14.82
N ASP A 32 -5.14 16.22 -14.64
CA ASP A 32 -6.57 16.37 -14.36
C ASP A 32 -6.81 17.15 -13.05
N ALA A 33 -7.99 17.76 -12.93
CA ALA A 33 -8.37 18.50 -11.73
C ALA A 33 -8.33 17.61 -10.47
N PRO A 34 -7.96 18.14 -9.30
CA PRO A 34 -8.05 17.38 -8.04
C PRO A 34 -9.45 16.82 -7.83
N GLY A 35 -9.54 15.54 -7.42
CA GLY A 35 -10.83 14.90 -7.17
C GLY A 35 -11.61 14.43 -8.40
N THR A 36 -11.05 14.49 -9.61
CA THR A 36 -11.72 14.00 -10.83
C THR A 36 -11.12 12.69 -11.38
N GLY A 37 -10.34 11.97 -10.57
CA GLY A 37 -9.67 10.75 -11.00
C GLY A 37 -9.46 9.74 -9.88
N VAL A 38 -9.48 8.46 -10.26
CA VAL A 38 -9.35 7.30 -9.38
C VAL A 38 -8.30 6.34 -9.93
N LEU A 39 -7.50 5.76 -9.05
CA LEU A 39 -6.60 4.65 -9.38
C LEU A 39 -7.25 3.33 -9.01
N ILE A 40 -7.18 2.35 -9.91
CA ILE A 40 -7.82 1.05 -9.78
C ILE A 40 -6.79 -0.07 -9.89
N ASP A 41 -6.76 -0.96 -8.91
CA ASP A 41 -6.05 -2.24 -9.00
C ASP A 41 -7.07 -3.36 -9.23
N VAL A 42 -7.06 -3.97 -10.41
CA VAL A 42 -7.89 -5.15 -10.68
C VAL A 42 -7.26 -6.36 -9.98
N TYR A 43 -8.06 -7.08 -9.19
CA TYR A 43 -7.55 -8.22 -8.44
C TYR A 43 -7.02 -9.30 -9.39
N ASN A 44 -5.82 -9.80 -9.09
CA ASN A 44 -5.12 -10.83 -9.88
C ASN A 44 -4.83 -10.45 -11.34
N TYR A 45 -5.00 -9.18 -11.72
CA TYR A 45 -4.55 -8.70 -13.03
C TYR A 45 -3.03 -8.74 -13.10
N GLN A 46 -2.48 -9.29 -14.18
CA GLN A 46 -1.08 -9.16 -14.56
C GLN A 46 -1.00 -8.33 -15.82
N TYR A 47 0.07 -7.53 -15.94
CA TYR A 47 0.32 -6.78 -17.17
C TYR A 47 0.33 -7.73 -18.38
N THR A 48 -0.32 -7.29 -19.46
CA THR A 48 -0.38 -8.01 -20.73
C THR A 48 -0.54 -7.03 -21.87
N GLU A 49 0.02 -7.37 -23.02
CA GLU A 49 -0.12 -6.65 -24.30
C GLU A 49 -1.31 -7.20 -25.12
N ASP A 50 -2.10 -8.12 -24.57
CA ASP A 50 -3.34 -8.60 -25.20
C ASP A 50 -4.42 -7.52 -25.15
N ASP A 51 -4.55 -6.78 -26.25
CA ASP A 51 -5.56 -5.73 -26.47
C ASP A 51 -6.99 -6.22 -26.27
N ALA A 52 -7.29 -7.46 -26.67
CA ALA A 52 -8.64 -8.01 -26.54
C ALA A 52 -8.97 -8.26 -25.07
N PHE A 53 -8.00 -8.75 -24.29
CA PHE A 53 -8.16 -8.89 -22.84
C PHE A 53 -8.28 -7.54 -22.14
N ASN A 54 -7.39 -6.59 -22.44
CA ASN A 54 -7.42 -5.25 -21.84
C ASN A 54 -8.72 -4.51 -22.18
N ARG A 55 -9.24 -4.62 -23.41
CA ARG A 55 -10.55 -4.07 -23.79
C ARG A 55 -11.68 -4.65 -22.95
N ARG A 56 -11.73 -5.97 -22.74
CA ARG A 56 -12.75 -6.61 -21.88
C ARG A 56 -12.67 -6.10 -20.43
N VAL A 57 -11.48 -5.92 -19.89
CA VAL A 57 -11.29 -5.35 -18.54
C VAL A 57 -11.80 -3.90 -18.51
N ALA A 58 -11.43 -3.08 -19.49
CA ALA A 58 -11.84 -1.68 -19.60
C ALA A 58 -13.37 -1.55 -19.69
N ASP A 59 -14.02 -2.31 -20.57
CA ASP A 59 -15.47 -2.30 -20.78
C ASP A 59 -16.22 -2.76 -19.50
N THR A 60 -15.69 -3.77 -18.82
CA THR A 60 -16.26 -4.27 -17.57
C THR A 60 -16.12 -3.25 -16.43
N LEU A 61 -14.96 -2.60 -16.32
CA LEU A 61 -14.75 -1.50 -15.37
C LEU A 61 -15.72 -0.35 -15.66
N ARG A 62 -15.80 0.10 -16.92
CA ARG A 62 -16.71 1.17 -17.35
C ARG A 62 -18.15 0.86 -16.95
N THR A 63 -18.66 -0.32 -17.30
CA THR A 63 -20.04 -0.75 -16.98
C THR A 63 -20.34 -0.65 -15.47
N HIS A 64 -19.42 -1.09 -14.61
CA HIS A 64 -19.65 -1.03 -13.16
C HIS A 64 -19.45 0.37 -12.58
N LEU A 65 -18.51 1.15 -13.11
CA LEU A 65 -18.30 2.53 -12.70
C LEU A 65 -19.53 3.38 -13.05
N GLU A 66 -20.11 3.23 -14.24
CA GLU A 66 -21.38 3.87 -14.64
C GLU A 66 -22.50 3.56 -13.64
N ARG A 67 -22.61 2.30 -13.19
CA ARG A 67 -23.60 1.90 -12.18
C ARG A 67 -23.33 2.49 -10.79
N ILE A 68 -22.06 2.68 -10.44
CA ILE A 68 -21.65 3.23 -9.14
C ILE A 68 -21.86 4.75 -9.11
N THR A 69 -21.53 5.45 -10.18
CA THR A 69 -21.50 6.92 -10.24
C THR A 69 -22.74 7.53 -10.87
N GLY A 70 -23.39 6.82 -11.80
CA GLY A 70 -24.41 7.36 -12.70
C GLY A 70 -23.85 8.18 -13.87
N GLU A 71 -22.52 8.25 -14.01
CA GLU A 71 -21.83 9.03 -15.03
C GLU A 71 -21.46 8.14 -16.22
N VAL A 72 -21.37 8.69 -17.43
CA VAL A 72 -21.00 7.95 -18.66
C VAL A 72 -19.83 8.59 -19.42
N ASP A 73 -19.57 9.87 -19.17
CA ASP A 73 -18.54 10.66 -19.83
C ASP A 73 -17.25 10.65 -19.00
N PHE A 74 -16.57 9.51 -19.00
CA PHE A 74 -15.28 9.32 -18.34
C PHE A 74 -14.41 8.33 -19.14
N ASP A 75 -13.11 8.34 -18.85
CA ASP A 75 -12.14 7.46 -19.50
C ASP A 75 -11.63 6.39 -18.55
N VAL A 76 -11.50 5.16 -19.06
CA VAL A 76 -10.81 4.06 -18.39
C VAL A 76 -9.49 3.83 -19.12
N VAL A 77 -8.39 4.15 -18.44
CA VAL A 77 -7.05 4.16 -19.03
C VAL A 77 -6.28 2.92 -18.56
N PRO A 78 -5.80 2.07 -19.50
CA PRO A 78 -5.03 0.87 -19.15
C PRO A 78 -3.64 1.21 -18.60
N PRO A 79 -3.00 0.28 -17.88
CA PRO A 79 -1.60 0.42 -17.48
C PRO A 79 -0.68 0.44 -18.70
N GLU A 80 0.33 1.31 -18.67
CA GLU A 80 1.29 1.48 -19.78
C GLU A 80 2.72 1.45 -19.24
N PRO A 81 3.60 0.54 -19.72
CA PRO A 81 4.96 0.46 -19.24
C PRO A 81 5.83 1.55 -19.85
N GLU A 82 6.86 1.99 -19.11
CA GLU A 82 7.88 2.86 -19.67
C GLU A 82 8.68 2.13 -20.77
N GLU A 83 8.74 2.72 -21.96
CA GLU A 83 9.49 2.15 -23.09
C GLU A 83 10.99 2.07 -22.82
N GLY A 84 11.64 1.04 -23.39
CA GLY A 84 13.10 0.89 -23.38
C GLY A 84 13.72 0.50 -22.02
N LEU A 85 12.94 0.44 -20.94
CA LEU A 85 13.41 -0.09 -19.66
C LEU A 85 13.23 -1.60 -19.60
N ARG A 86 14.30 -2.34 -19.29
CA ARG A 86 14.22 -3.76 -18.90
C ARG A 86 13.60 -3.87 -17.51
N VAL A 87 12.29 -3.72 -17.43
CA VAL A 87 11.53 -3.86 -16.19
C VAL A 87 11.36 -5.34 -15.87
N ARG A 88 11.56 -5.74 -14.61
CA ARG A 88 11.27 -7.11 -14.18
C ARG A 88 9.77 -7.33 -14.24
N ASN A 89 9.30 -8.53 -14.58
CA ASN A 89 7.85 -8.81 -14.67
C ASN A 89 7.03 -8.37 -13.44
N ARG A 90 7.61 -8.48 -12.24
CA ARG A 90 6.95 -8.07 -10.98
C ARG A 90 6.80 -6.55 -10.81
N ASP A 91 7.58 -5.78 -11.57
CA ASP A 91 7.63 -4.33 -11.53
C ASP A 91 6.89 -3.72 -12.74
N LEU A 92 6.27 -4.55 -13.60
CA LEU A 92 5.39 -4.09 -14.67
C LEU A 92 4.11 -3.44 -14.10
N PRO A 93 3.57 -2.40 -14.76
CA PRO A 93 2.45 -1.64 -14.26
C PRO A 93 1.16 -2.46 -14.32
N THR A 94 0.35 -2.33 -13.28
CA THR A 94 -0.92 -3.08 -13.13
C THR A 94 -2.09 -2.22 -12.69
N THR A 95 -1.82 -0.95 -12.39
CA THR A 95 -2.82 0.02 -11.95
C THR A 95 -3.46 0.69 -13.16
N TRP A 96 -4.78 0.65 -13.21
CA TRP A 96 -5.63 1.36 -14.15
C TRP A 96 -5.95 2.75 -13.61
N ALA A 97 -6.28 3.70 -14.48
CA ALA A 97 -6.82 5.00 -14.07
C ALA A 97 -8.23 5.20 -14.62
N VAL A 98 -9.05 5.91 -13.85
CA VAL A 98 -10.31 6.49 -14.32
C VAL A 98 -10.15 8.00 -14.27
N ARG A 99 -10.41 8.66 -15.39
CA ARG A 99 -10.27 10.11 -15.55
C ARG A 99 -11.62 10.76 -15.82
N HIS A 100 -11.68 12.07 -15.60
CA HIS A 100 -12.82 12.92 -15.95
C HIS A 100 -14.13 12.58 -15.21
N LEU A 101 -14.04 11.88 -14.07
CA LEU A 101 -15.19 11.75 -13.17
C LEU A 101 -15.50 13.10 -12.51
N SER A 102 -16.75 13.32 -12.15
CA SER A 102 -17.09 14.41 -11.25
C SER A 102 -16.47 14.19 -9.86
N PRO A 103 -16.29 15.25 -9.04
CA PRO A 103 -15.88 15.10 -7.64
C PRO A 103 -16.80 14.16 -6.84
N GLU A 104 -18.10 14.19 -7.12
CA GLU A 104 -19.08 13.31 -6.49
C GLU A 104 -18.93 11.86 -6.96
N GLY A 105 -18.68 11.64 -8.25
CA GLY A 105 -18.40 10.32 -8.82
C GLY A 105 -17.15 9.70 -8.20
N THR A 106 -16.06 10.47 -8.13
CA THR A 106 -14.84 10.06 -7.45
C THR A 106 -15.08 9.72 -5.99
N ALA A 107 -15.86 10.54 -5.26
CA ALA A 107 -16.24 10.25 -3.88
C ALA A 107 -17.07 8.96 -3.76
N ARG A 108 -18.03 8.72 -4.65
CA ARG A 108 -18.83 7.49 -4.69
C ARG A 108 -17.98 6.24 -4.92
N VAL A 109 -17.05 6.30 -5.89
CA VAL A 109 -16.16 5.17 -6.22
C VAL A 109 -15.18 4.87 -5.08
N THR A 110 -14.66 5.91 -4.43
CA THR A 110 -13.65 5.78 -3.36
C THR A 110 -14.26 5.62 -1.96
N ALA A 111 -15.58 5.81 -1.80
CA ALA A 111 -16.30 5.51 -0.55
C ALA A 111 -16.17 4.05 -0.12
N ARG A 112 -15.80 3.15 -1.05
CA ARG A 112 -15.41 1.77 -0.78
C ARG A 112 -14.08 1.50 -1.43
N THR A 113 -13.13 0.98 -0.66
CA THR A 113 -11.81 0.58 -1.17
C THR A 113 -11.89 -0.63 -2.11
N VAL A 114 -12.96 -1.42 -2.05
CA VAL A 114 -13.09 -2.68 -2.78
C VAL A 114 -14.49 -2.84 -3.33
N TRP A 115 -14.56 -3.16 -4.62
CA TRP A 115 -15.76 -3.49 -5.35
C TRP A 115 -15.61 -4.89 -5.91
N SER A 116 -16.52 -5.79 -5.54
CA SER A 116 -16.45 -7.23 -5.82
C SER A 116 -17.72 -7.65 -6.53
N PHE A 117 -17.65 -7.78 -7.84
CA PHE A 117 -18.75 -8.20 -8.71
C PHE A 117 -18.43 -9.58 -9.32
N PRO A 118 -19.44 -10.36 -9.74
CA PRO A 118 -19.21 -11.66 -10.39
C PRO A 118 -18.31 -11.59 -11.63
N SER A 119 -18.30 -10.46 -12.35
CA SER A 119 -17.50 -10.29 -13.57
C SER A 119 -16.12 -9.65 -13.33
N ILE A 120 -15.93 -8.94 -12.22
CA ILE A 120 -14.67 -8.26 -11.90
C ILE A 120 -14.61 -7.90 -10.43
N THR A 121 -13.43 -8.02 -9.85
CA THR A 121 -13.13 -7.48 -8.52
C THR A 121 -11.98 -6.48 -8.64
N PHE A 122 -12.16 -5.30 -8.06
CA PHE A 122 -11.16 -4.25 -8.12
C PHE A 122 -11.10 -3.42 -6.84
N LEU A 123 -9.93 -2.85 -6.61
CA LEU A 123 -9.64 -2.00 -5.48
C LEU A 123 -9.47 -0.56 -5.96
N THR A 124 -10.06 0.38 -5.26
CA THR A 124 -10.02 1.80 -5.63
C THR A 124 -9.16 2.56 -4.63
N SER A 125 -8.52 3.60 -5.15
CA SER A 125 -7.80 4.57 -4.32
C SER A 125 -7.88 5.96 -4.96
N PRO A 126 -7.88 7.02 -4.15
CA PRO A 126 -7.82 8.36 -4.69
C PRO A 126 -6.53 8.55 -5.50
N ARG A 127 -6.59 9.39 -6.54
CA ARG A 127 -5.41 9.89 -7.25
C ARG A 127 -4.64 10.85 -6.33
N ALA A 128 -3.93 10.28 -5.35
CA ALA A 128 -3.15 11.00 -4.36
C ALA A 128 -1.94 10.17 -3.95
N VAL A 129 -0.83 10.85 -3.67
CA VAL A 129 0.35 10.23 -3.04
C VAL A 129 0.10 10.18 -1.54
N SER A 130 0.15 8.98 -0.96
CA SER A 130 -0.01 8.77 0.48
C SER A 130 1.20 8.03 1.02
N ILE A 131 1.75 8.50 2.14
CA ILE A 131 2.82 7.76 2.82
C ILE A 131 2.23 6.54 3.51
N PRO A 132 2.71 5.32 3.20
CA PRO A 132 2.15 4.11 3.78
C PRO A 132 2.56 3.98 5.25
N SER A 133 1.67 3.39 6.05
CA SER A 133 1.96 3.04 7.45
C SER A 133 2.82 1.78 7.57
N TRP A 134 2.84 0.92 6.55
CA TRP A 134 3.68 -0.26 6.55
C TRP A 134 5.14 0.13 6.34
N LEU A 135 6.00 -0.26 7.27
CA LEU A 135 7.42 0.04 7.20
C LEU A 135 8.18 -1.14 6.58
N PHE A 136 7.98 -2.33 7.13
CA PHE A 136 8.64 -3.56 6.70
C PHE A 136 8.01 -4.80 7.32
N MET A 137 8.42 -5.98 6.83
CA MET A 137 8.11 -7.28 7.42
C MET A 137 9.41 -7.91 7.94
N VAL A 138 9.36 -8.49 9.12
CA VAL A 138 10.49 -9.21 9.73
C VAL A 138 10.20 -10.70 9.84
N GLU A 139 11.22 -11.51 9.61
CA GLU A 139 11.20 -12.97 9.78
C GLU A 139 12.36 -13.43 10.67
N GLY A 140 12.31 -14.67 11.17
CA GLY A 140 13.39 -15.27 11.97
C GLY A 140 13.19 -15.21 13.49
N PHE A 141 12.05 -14.69 13.96
CA PHE A 141 11.62 -14.91 15.34
C PHE A 141 11.10 -16.33 15.52
N LEU A 142 11.41 -16.93 16.68
CA LEU A 142 11.12 -18.33 16.98
C LEU A 142 9.70 -18.57 17.51
N ARG A 143 8.98 -17.50 17.87
CA ARG A 143 7.63 -17.55 18.47
C ARG A 143 6.80 -16.37 17.99
N GLU A 144 5.48 -16.58 17.94
CA GLU A 144 4.48 -15.53 17.80
C GLU A 144 4.36 -14.76 19.12
N ASP A 145 5.04 -13.63 19.22
CA ASP A 145 4.99 -12.75 20.39
C ASP A 145 5.12 -11.29 19.95
N ASP A 146 3.99 -10.71 19.54
CA ASP A 146 3.90 -9.35 19.04
C ASP A 146 4.46 -8.32 20.03
N HIS A 147 4.30 -8.56 21.33
CA HIS A 147 4.84 -7.69 22.38
C HIS A 147 6.38 -7.67 22.34
N LYS A 148 7.02 -8.83 22.24
CA LYS A 148 8.48 -8.92 22.16
C LYS A 148 9.04 -8.43 20.82
N VAL A 149 8.33 -8.64 19.71
CA VAL A 149 8.69 -8.05 18.41
C VAL A 149 8.61 -6.53 18.50
N ARG A 150 7.51 -6.00 19.07
CA ARG A 150 7.33 -4.56 19.28
C ARG A 150 8.44 -3.99 20.15
N ALA A 151 8.80 -4.64 21.26
CA ALA A 151 9.90 -4.22 22.11
C ALA A 151 11.26 -4.21 21.38
N ALA A 152 11.50 -5.18 20.49
CA ALA A 152 12.71 -5.20 19.67
C ALA A 152 12.77 -4.03 18.68
N VAL A 153 11.64 -3.66 18.07
CA VAL A 153 11.54 -2.49 17.18
C VAL A 153 11.69 -1.19 17.98
N LEU A 154 11.04 -1.08 19.15
CA LEU A 154 11.14 0.09 20.01
C LEU A 154 12.56 0.35 20.50
N ARG A 155 13.36 -0.69 20.77
CA ARG A 155 14.77 -0.51 21.11
C ARG A 155 15.55 0.20 20.00
N VAL A 156 15.31 -0.16 18.75
CA VAL A 156 15.94 0.50 17.59
C VAL A 156 15.41 1.93 17.44
N LEU A 157 14.11 2.13 17.61
CA LEU A 157 13.50 3.48 17.55
C LEU A 157 13.96 4.41 18.68
N GLY A 158 14.38 3.84 19.82
CA GLY A 158 14.89 4.57 20.97
C GLY A 158 16.40 4.79 20.98
N GLU A 159 17.14 4.34 19.96
CA GLU A 159 18.56 4.69 19.79
C GLU A 159 18.69 6.22 19.61
N ASP A 160 19.72 6.84 20.17
CA ASP A 160 19.86 8.31 20.20
C ASP A 160 19.79 8.94 18.80
N ASP A 161 20.52 8.36 17.83
CA ASP A 161 20.50 8.82 16.43
C ASP A 161 19.10 8.71 15.80
N MET A 162 18.37 7.64 16.13
CA MET A 162 17.02 7.41 15.60
C MET A 162 16.01 8.38 16.21
N ARG A 163 16.15 8.66 17.52
CA ARG A 163 15.33 9.65 18.22
C ARG A 163 15.57 11.05 17.66
N ALA A 164 16.82 11.46 17.48
CA ALA A 164 17.16 12.75 16.87
C ALA A 164 16.62 12.88 15.43
N TRP A 165 16.63 11.78 14.67
CA TRP A 165 16.02 11.75 13.34
C TRP A 165 14.49 11.90 13.39
N LEU A 166 13.81 11.21 14.33
CA LEU A 166 12.38 11.39 14.57
C LEU A 166 12.04 12.83 14.96
N GLU A 167 12.81 13.46 15.84
CA GLU A 167 12.66 14.88 16.23
C GLU A 167 12.72 15.79 15.02
N THR A 168 13.72 15.60 14.15
CA THR A 168 13.86 16.37 12.91
C THR A 168 12.65 16.23 12.00
N MET A 169 12.19 15.00 11.78
CA MET A 169 11.03 14.72 10.92
C MET A 169 9.73 15.32 11.46
N VAL A 170 9.51 15.21 12.76
CA VAL A 170 8.30 15.74 13.43
C VAL A 170 8.27 17.26 13.39
N ASN A 171 9.40 17.92 13.68
CA ASN A 171 9.51 19.38 13.63
C ASN A 171 9.20 19.95 12.23
N ALA A 172 9.59 19.22 11.18
CA ALA A 172 9.32 19.61 9.80
C ALA A 172 7.93 19.23 9.30
N ASN A 173 7.13 18.50 10.07
CA ASN A 173 5.84 17.96 9.64
C ASN A 173 4.67 18.86 10.06
N PRO A 174 3.90 19.43 9.12
CA PRO A 174 2.77 20.30 9.42
C PRO A 174 1.67 19.65 10.28
N ASP A 175 1.53 18.32 10.24
CA ASP A 175 0.51 17.61 11.04
C ASP A 175 0.76 17.70 12.56
N PHE A 176 1.98 18.06 12.96
CA PHE A 176 2.38 18.24 14.37
C PHE A 176 2.68 19.70 14.71
N ALA A 177 2.28 20.65 13.85
CA ALA A 177 2.48 22.07 14.11
C ALA A 177 1.83 22.47 15.45
N GLY A 178 2.61 23.14 16.31
CA GLY A 178 2.17 23.57 17.64
C GLY A 178 2.17 22.47 18.71
N TRP A 179 2.56 21.23 18.39
CA TRP A 179 2.71 20.18 19.39
C TRP A 179 4.10 20.25 20.03
N PRO A 180 4.23 19.95 21.35
CA PRO A 180 5.53 19.65 21.91
C PRO A 180 6.16 18.45 21.20
N VAL A 181 7.43 18.56 20.80
CA VAL A 181 8.15 17.54 20.01
C VAL A 181 8.05 16.16 20.65
N GLU A 182 8.30 16.07 21.97
CA GLU A 182 8.22 14.83 22.72
C GLU A 182 6.84 14.18 22.65
N ARG A 183 5.77 14.98 22.75
CA ARG A 183 4.39 14.49 22.63
C ARG A 183 4.12 13.92 21.24
N ALA A 184 4.59 14.60 20.19
CA ALA A 184 4.39 14.15 18.82
C ALA A 184 5.16 12.84 18.54
N ILE A 185 6.41 12.74 19.00
CA ILE A 185 7.20 11.49 18.93
C ILE A 185 6.49 10.37 19.69
N GLN A 186 6.03 10.62 20.91
CA GLN A 186 5.34 9.63 21.72
C GLN A 186 4.08 9.11 21.01
N GLU A 187 3.31 9.99 20.36
CA GLU A 187 2.13 9.59 19.60
C GLU A 187 2.48 8.73 18.37
N ILE A 188 3.54 9.07 17.64
CA ILE A 188 4.04 8.27 16.51
C ILE A 188 4.48 6.89 17.00
N VAL A 189 5.31 6.83 18.04
CA VAL A 189 5.82 5.57 18.60
C VAL A 189 4.69 4.73 19.18
N ARG A 190 3.65 5.35 19.76
CA ARG A 190 2.46 4.66 20.26
C ARG A 190 1.65 4.02 19.13
N SER A 191 1.66 4.61 17.93
CA SER A 191 1.01 4.04 16.75
C SER A 191 1.69 2.78 16.19
N LEU A 192 2.87 2.41 16.71
CA LEU A 192 3.57 1.19 16.32
C LEU A 192 2.73 -0.06 16.63
N ARG A 193 2.35 -0.76 15.56
CA ARG A 193 1.57 -1.99 15.58
C ARG A 193 2.34 -3.12 14.92
N ILE A 194 2.28 -4.29 15.53
CA ILE A 194 2.81 -5.53 14.99
C ILE A 194 1.63 -6.40 14.59
N GLU A 195 1.72 -7.04 13.42
CA GLU A 195 0.77 -8.06 12.99
C GLU A 195 1.55 -9.29 12.53
N THR A 196 1.53 -10.36 13.33
CA THR A 196 2.21 -11.61 13.00
C THR A 196 1.32 -12.57 12.21
N LEU A 197 1.93 -13.26 11.25
CA LEU A 197 1.34 -14.33 10.46
C LEU A 197 2.22 -15.57 10.63
N GLN A 198 1.59 -16.73 10.80
CA GLN A 198 2.27 -18.01 10.71
C GLN A 198 2.24 -18.52 9.27
N LEU A 199 3.41 -18.90 8.76
CA LEU A 199 3.57 -19.53 7.45
C LEU A 199 3.26 -21.03 7.54
N GLY A 200 2.94 -21.66 6.40
CA GLY A 200 2.63 -23.10 6.36
C GLY A 200 3.78 -24.02 6.81
N ASN A 201 5.02 -23.52 6.85
CA ASN A 201 6.19 -24.23 7.38
C ASN A 201 6.43 -24.00 8.89
N GLY A 202 5.48 -23.35 9.59
CA GLY A 202 5.56 -23.06 11.02
C GLY A 202 6.34 -21.80 11.38
N ASN A 203 7.05 -21.17 10.42
CA ASN A 203 7.79 -19.92 10.67
C ASN A 203 6.84 -18.74 10.84
N TYR A 204 7.28 -17.73 11.60
CA TYR A 204 6.54 -16.50 11.80
C TYR A 204 7.12 -15.35 10.97
N VAL A 205 6.22 -14.55 10.40
CA VAL A 205 6.54 -13.26 9.79
C VAL A 205 5.70 -12.18 10.45
N SER A 206 6.32 -11.07 10.83
CA SER A 206 5.64 -9.98 11.53
C SER A 206 5.71 -8.70 10.70
N ASN A 207 4.56 -8.14 10.38
CA ASN A 207 4.47 -6.81 9.79
C ASN A 207 4.71 -5.75 10.86
N VAL A 208 5.49 -4.74 10.51
CA VAL A 208 5.74 -3.58 11.35
C VAL A 208 5.09 -2.37 10.69
N LEU A 209 4.07 -1.83 11.37
CA LEU A 209 3.31 -0.69 10.90
C LEU A 209 3.42 0.47 11.90
N MET A 210 3.55 1.69 11.41
CA MET A 210 3.58 2.89 12.22
C MET A 210 3.06 4.09 11.42
N ARG A 211 2.42 5.05 12.08
CA ARG A 211 2.12 6.34 11.46
C ARG A 211 3.43 7.01 11.05
N SER A 212 3.44 7.62 9.86
CA SER A 212 4.65 8.32 9.39
C SER A 212 4.97 9.54 10.27
N PRO A 213 6.23 9.74 10.67
CA PRO A 213 6.67 10.95 11.36
C PRO A 213 6.76 12.17 10.42
N THR A 214 6.80 11.97 9.10
CA THR A 214 6.98 13.02 8.09
C THR A 214 5.95 12.93 6.96
N ARG A 215 5.75 14.04 6.23
CA ARG A 215 5.04 14.09 4.94
C ARG A 215 5.98 14.18 3.74
N ASP A 216 7.28 14.31 3.97
CA ASP A 216 8.30 14.29 2.93
C ASP A 216 8.57 12.84 2.50
N VAL A 217 8.23 12.54 1.24
CA VAL A 217 8.40 11.22 0.62
C VAL A 217 9.88 10.80 0.56
N ARG A 218 10.79 11.72 0.26
CA ARG A 218 12.23 11.41 0.18
C ARG A 218 12.75 11.08 1.56
N GLU A 219 12.34 11.85 2.57
CA GLU A 219 12.78 11.63 3.93
C GLU A 219 12.23 10.32 4.51
N TRP A 220 10.95 10.05 4.28
CA TRP A 220 10.35 8.78 4.66
C TRP A 220 11.09 7.59 4.03
N ARG A 221 11.44 7.67 2.74
CA ARG A 221 12.19 6.60 2.05
C ARG A 221 13.56 6.37 2.68
N ARG A 222 14.30 7.45 3.01
CA ARG A 222 15.61 7.33 3.67
C ARG A 222 15.49 6.66 5.04
N TRP A 223 14.54 7.13 5.84
CA TRP A 223 14.31 6.61 7.18
C TRP A 223 13.84 5.14 7.17
N VAL A 224 12.88 4.79 6.32
CA VAL A 224 12.41 3.40 6.17
C VAL A 224 13.49 2.49 5.58
N ALA A 225 14.30 2.96 4.63
CA ALA A 225 15.45 2.20 4.13
C ALA A 225 16.46 1.90 5.25
N HIS A 226 16.72 2.89 6.13
CA HIS A 226 17.56 2.68 7.30
C HIS A 226 16.96 1.59 8.20
N LEU A 227 15.67 1.70 8.56
CA LEU A 227 14.99 0.68 9.36
C LEU A 227 15.00 -0.71 8.71
N ARG A 228 14.85 -0.78 7.38
CA ARG A 228 14.92 -2.03 6.59
C ARG A 228 16.31 -2.66 6.60
N SER A 229 17.36 -1.91 6.89
CA SER A 229 18.73 -2.44 7.01
C SER A 229 19.05 -3.06 8.38
N ARG A 230 18.21 -2.82 9.39
CA ARG A 230 18.46 -3.22 10.78
C ARG A 230 18.17 -4.70 11.04
N ARG A 231 18.75 -5.20 12.13
CA ARG A 231 18.40 -6.49 12.75
C ARG A 231 17.70 -6.22 14.08
N TYR A 232 16.56 -6.86 14.29
CA TYR A 232 15.72 -6.66 15.47
C TYR A 232 15.96 -7.80 16.45
N ARG A 233 17.00 -7.64 17.28
CA ARG A 233 17.40 -8.66 18.25
C ARG A 233 16.37 -8.76 19.37
N SER A 234 16.05 -9.96 19.81
CA SER A 234 15.32 -10.24 21.04
C SER A 234 15.92 -11.46 21.73
N PHE A 235 16.30 -11.30 22.99
CA PHE A 235 16.97 -12.36 23.76
C PHE A 235 16.11 -13.63 23.84
N SER A 236 14.80 -13.47 24.00
CA SER A 236 13.88 -14.58 24.28
C SER A 236 13.21 -15.20 23.05
N ILE A 237 13.24 -14.54 21.88
CA ILE A 237 12.56 -15.04 20.67
C ILE A 237 13.44 -15.00 19.42
N GLY A 238 14.75 -14.76 19.55
CA GLY A 238 15.69 -14.75 18.44
C GLY A 238 15.84 -13.38 17.78
N THR A 239 16.40 -13.35 16.56
CA THR A 239 16.71 -12.11 15.85
C THR A 239 15.88 -11.99 14.58
N GLY A 240 15.02 -10.98 14.53
CA GLY A 240 14.28 -10.61 13.34
C GLY A 240 15.20 -10.00 12.28
N ARG A 241 15.04 -10.45 11.04
CA ARG A 241 15.66 -9.89 9.84
C ARG A 241 14.57 -9.40 8.91
N VAL A 242 14.82 -8.25 8.29
CA VAL A 242 13.87 -7.67 7.35
C VAL A 242 13.82 -8.50 6.08
N ARG A 243 12.61 -8.83 5.67
CA ARG A 243 12.33 -9.54 4.43
C ARG A 243 12.18 -8.54 3.28
N GLN A 244 12.55 -8.95 2.08
CA GLN A 244 12.24 -8.18 0.87
C GLN A 244 10.72 -8.02 0.72
N ALA A 245 10.27 -6.79 0.46
CA ALA A 245 8.88 -6.51 0.12
C ALA A 245 8.54 -7.16 -1.23
N VAL A 246 7.55 -8.05 -1.23
CA VAL A 246 7.03 -8.68 -2.44
C VAL A 246 5.52 -8.48 -2.44
N PRO A 247 4.96 -7.68 -3.36
CA PRO A 247 3.53 -7.48 -3.46
C PRO A 247 2.80 -8.80 -3.76
N CYS A 248 1.66 -9.01 -3.13
CA CYS A 248 0.74 -10.09 -3.45
C CYS A 248 0.30 -10.00 -4.92
N SER A 249 0.34 -11.12 -5.64
CA SER A 249 -0.08 -11.18 -7.05
C SER A 249 -1.57 -10.87 -7.26
N GLY A 250 -2.40 -11.09 -6.23
CA GLY A 250 -3.83 -10.78 -6.22
C GLY A 250 -4.13 -9.33 -5.87
N CYS A 251 -4.08 -9.00 -4.57
CA CYS A 251 -4.50 -7.68 -4.05
C CYS A 251 -3.38 -6.62 -4.00
N ARG A 252 -2.16 -6.98 -4.41
CA ARG A 252 -0.98 -6.09 -4.44
C ARG A 252 -0.51 -5.55 -3.08
N SER A 253 -1.03 -6.09 -1.97
CA SER A 253 -0.53 -5.78 -0.62
C SER A 253 0.86 -6.37 -0.39
N VAL A 254 1.72 -5.67 0.34
CA VAL A 254 3.03 -6.19 0.80
C VAL A 254 3.00 -6.78 2.21
N SER A 255 1.83 -6.77 2.87
CA SER A 255 1.68 -7.27 4.25
C SER A 255 1.54 -8.78 4.38
N HIS A 256 1.49 -9.52 3.27
CA HIS A 256 1.37 -10.98 3.30
C HIS A 256 1.93 -11.59 2.02
N LEU A 257 2.19 -12.89 2.06
CA LEU A 257 2.52 -13.68 0.87
C LEU A 257 1.27 -13.96 0.04
N SER A 258 1.41 -14.21 -1.27
CA SER A 258 0.26 -14.42 -2.16
C SER A 258 -0.65 -15.56 -1.73
N HIS A 259 -0.10 -16.69 -1.26
CA HIS A 259 -0.89 -17.83 -0.78
C HIS A 259 -1.60 -17.57 0.56
N LEU A 260 -1.28 -16.47 1.24
CA LEU A 260 -1.92 -16.01 2.48
C LEU A 260 -2.85 -14.82 2.23
N CYS A 261 -3.20 -14.53 0.96
CA CYS A 261 -4.14 -13.46 0.64
C CYS A 261 -5.46 -13.65 1.42
N PRO A 262 -5.91 -12.67 2.21
CA PRO A 262 -7.13 -12.80 3.01
C PRO A 262 -8.41 -12.63 2.18
N TYR A 263 -8.30 -12.02 1.01
CA TYR A 263 -9.45 -11.67 0.16
C TYR A 263 -10.29 -12.89 -0.28
N PRO A 264 -9.72 -13.99 -0.80
CA PRO A 264 -10.47 -15.21 -1.12
C PRO A 264 -11.28 -15.80 0.04
N LYS A 265 -10.90 -15.51 1.29
CA LYS A 265 -11.59 -15.98 2.50
C LYS A 265 -12.64 -14.99 3.03
N THR A 266 -12.74 -13.81 2.41
CA THR A 266 -13.64 -12.75 2.86
C THR A 266 -15.05 -12.98 2.31
N ARG A 267 -16.08 -12.87 3.16
CA ARG A 267 -17.47 -13.04 2.73
C ARG A 267 -17.86 -12.01 1.65
N GLY A 268 -18.52 -12.46 0.59
CA GLY A 268 -18.93 -11.58 -0.53
C GLY A 268 -17.81 -11.26 -1.52
N TRP A 269 -16.70 -11.98 -1.44
CA TRP A 269 -15.64 -11.96 -2.44
C TRP A 269 -16.05 -12.76 -3.70
N ASN A 270 -15.86 -12.16 -4.88
CA ASN A 270 -16.29 -12.73 -6.16
C ASN A 270 -15.15 -12.98 -7.16
N GLY A 271 -13.89 -12.76 -6.78
CA GLY A 271 -12.77 -13.07 -7.69
C GLY A 271 -11.44 -12.72 -7.09
#